data_AF-A0A1Y3MMW2-F1
#
_entry.id   AF-A0A1Y3MMW2-F1
#
_cell.length_a   1.000
_cell.length_b   1.000
_cell.length_c   1.000
_cell.angle_alpha   90.00
_cell.angle_beta   90.00
_cell.angle_gamma   90.00
#
_symmetry.space_group_name_H-M   'P 1'
#
loop_
_entity.id
_entity.type
_entity.pdbx_description
1 polymer ?
#
loop_
_entity_poly.entity_id
_entity_poly.type
_entity_poly.pdbx_seq_one_letter_code
_entity_poly.pdbx_strand_id
1 'polypeptide(L)'
;MKVIHLLLSFLIVFALQWESYLFVNAKVPKDIYFPQNDKGYTLVTVDNKTHYLYLAPQNSGINSRLSSCRYNQNNKAVYCEFRNDGLFRVKFFVDSLTTNCNFDEKYLKNKNQFSKVVTFDERMKSIYNDGIEYYTFDSFTVSTKKCTTTFMLSLFIMTKIED
;
A
#
# COMPACT_ATOMS: atom_id res chain seq x y z
N MET A 1 42.43 -14.03 40.21
CA MET A 1 41.05 -13.54 40.00
C MET A 1 40.90 -12.47 38.91
N LYS A 2 41.89 -11.61 38.64
CA LYS A 2 41.78 -10.53 37.63
C LYS A 2 41.59 -11.01 36.18
N VAL A 3 42.20 -12.15 35.81
CA VAL A 3 42.14 -12.72 34.44
C VAL A 3 40.75 -13.24 34.08
N ILE A 4 40.04 -13.83 35.05
CA ILE A 4 38.70 -14.41 34.84
C ILE A 4 37.67 -13.31 34.56
N HIS A 5 37.76 -12.18 35.24
CA HIS A 5 36.89 -11.02 34.98
C HIS A 5 37.10 -10.45 33.57
N LEU A 6 38.34 -10.40 33.10
CA LEU A 6 38.67 -9.91 31.77
C LEU A 6 38.09 -10.82 30.67
N LEU A 7 38.12 -12.13 30.90
CA LEU A 7 37.54 -13.14 30.02
C LEU A 7 36.01 -13.06 29.96
N LEU A 8 35.36 -12.87 31.12
CA LEU A 8 33.91 -12.67 31.20
C LEU A 8 33.46 -11.37 30.52
N SER A 9 34.20 -10.28 30.68
CA SER A 9 33.91 -9.02 29.97
C SER A 9 34.05 -9.17 28.46
N PHE A 10 35.05 -9.91 27.98
CA PHE A 10 35.23 -10.17 26.55
C PHE A 10 34.09 -11.03 25.97
N LEU A 11 33.64 -12.05 26.70
CA LEU A 11 32.50 -12.88 26.31
C LEU A 11 31.19 -12.07 26.20
N ILE A 12 30.96 -11.13 27.11
CA ILE A 12 29.78 -10.25 27.07
C ILE A 12 29.81 -9.35 25.84
N VAL A 13 30.97 -8.77 25.49
CA VAL A 13 31.10 -7.92 24.29
C VAL A 13 30.85 -8.72 23.01
N PHE A 14 31.38 -9.95 22.92
CA PHE A 14 31.13 -10.83 21.77
C PHE A 14 29.66 -11.25 21.66
N ALA A 15 29.01 -11.57 22.78
CA ALA A 15 27.58 -11.90 22.79
C ALA A 15 26.72 -10.70 22.36
N LEU A 16 27.04 -9.49 22.86
CA LEU A 16 26.33 -8.26 22.48
C LEU A 16 26.54 -7.88 21.01
N GLN A 17 27.74 -8.10 20.46
CA GLN A 17 28.02 -7.86 19.04
C GLN A 17 27.31 -8.88 18.12
N TRP A 18 27.11 -10.11 18.57
CA TRP A 18 26.34 -11.11 17.82
C TRP A 18 24.83 -10.82 17.82
N GLU A 19 24.27 -10.34 18.94
CA GLU A 19 22.87 -9.90 18.97
C GLU A 19 22.61 -8.68 18.07
N SER A 20 23.62 -7.80 17.88
CA SER A 20 23.49 -6.67 16.96
C SER A 20 23.66 -7.03 15.47
N TYR A 21 24.16 -8.23 15.11
CA TYR A 21 24.02 -8.75 13.74
C TYR A 21 22.67 -9.45 13.50
N LEU A 22 21.97 -9.82 14.58
CA LEU A 22 20.60 -10.32 14.60
C LEU A 22 19.57 -9.18 14.72
N PHE A 23 19.89 -7.98 14.21
CA PHE A 23 18.85 -7.03 13.83
C PHE A 23 18.00 -7.67 12.73
N VAL A 24 16.98 -8.38 13.22
CA VAL A 24 15.73 -8.77 12.59
C VAL A 24 15.73 -8.43 11.11
N ASN A 25 16.12 -9.42 10.30
CA ASN A 25 15.85 -9.45 8.87
C ASN A 25 14.32 -9.65 8.68
N ALA A 26 13.51 -8.80 9.32
CA ALA A 26 12.10 -8.69 9.06
C ALA A 26 12.05 -8.35 7.59
N LYS A 27 11.57 -9.30 6.79
CA LYS A 27 11.22 -9.06 5.40
C LYS A 27 10.20 -7.92 5.43
N VAL A 28 10.69 -6.70 5.25
CA VAL A 28 9.86 -5.51 5.15
C VAL A 28 8.85 -5.80 4.05
N PRO A 29 7.54 -5.57 4.29
CA PRO A 29 6.54 -5.74 3.25
C PRO A 29 6.98 -5.02 1.98
N LYS A 30 7.00 -5.77 0.87
CA LYS A 30 7.40 -5.27 -0.45
C LYS A 30 6.23 -4.46 -1.04
N ASP A 31 5.88 -3.38 -0.34
CA ASP A 31 4.69 -2.57 -0.62
C ASP A 31 4.96 -1.58 -1.75
N ILE A 32 4.30 -1.77 -2.88
CA ILE A 32 4.44 -0.94 -4.07
C ILE A 32 3.52 0.28 -3.98
N TYR A 33 4.10 1.43 -3.63
CA TYR A 33 3.39 2.70 -3.46
C TYR A 33 2.99 3.33 -4.79
N PHE A 34 1.76 3.83 -4.83
CA PHE A 34 1.24 4.56 -5.99
C PHE A 34 1.71 6.02 -5.98
N PRO A 35 1.67 6.71 -7.13
CA PRO A 35 1.91 8.15 -7.22
C PRO A 35 1.06 8.96 -6.25
N GLN A 36 1.67 9.94 -5.59
CA GLN A 36 1.02 10.77 -4.59
C GLN A 36 1.43 12.24 -4.77
N ASN A 37 0.61 13.16 -4.24
CA ASN A 37 1.00 14.56 -4.09
C ASN A 37 1.79 14.80 -2.78
N ASP A 38 2.21 16.04 -2.55
CA ASP A 38 2.97 16.44 -1.35
C ASP A 38 2.22 16.24 -0.02
N LYS A 39 0.91 16.01 -0.09
CA LYS A 39 0.04 15.72 1.06
C LYS A 39 -0.23 14.21 1.24
N GLY A 40 0.37 13.35 0.42
CA GLY A 40 0.21 11.90 0.47
C GLY A 40 -1.06 11.35 -0.21
N TYR A 41 -1.86 12.20 -0.88
CA TYR A 41 -3.04 11.74 -1.61
C TYR A 41 -2.66 11.07 -2.92
N THR A 42 -3.32 9.96 -3.22
CA THR A 42 -3.04 9.15 -4.41
C THR A 42 -3.59 9.80 -5.68
N LEU A 43 -2.75 9.90 -6.71
CA LEU A 43 -3.08 10.52 -7.99
C LEU A 43 -3.48 9.45 -9.03
N VAL A 44 -4.57 9.70 -9.74
CA VAL A 44 -5.09 8.86 -10.83
C VAL A 44 -5.36 9.70 -12.08
N THR A 45 -5.46 9.05 -13.22
CA THR A 45 -5.81 9.65 -14.50
C THR A 45 -7.17 9.11 -14.95
N VAL A 46 -8.09 10.01 -15.25
CA VAL A 46 -9.42 9.74 -15.81
C VAL A 46 -9.58 10.63 -17.03
N ASP A 47 -9.94 10.06 -18.19
CA ASP A 47 -10.10 10.80 -19.45
C ASP A 47 -8.95 11.79 -19.75
N ASN A 48 -7.71 11.33 -19.56
CA ASN A 48 -6.46 12.10 -19.73
C ASN A 48 -6.28 13.31 -18.80
N LYS A 49 -7.12 13.46 -17.77
CA LYS A 49 -6.96 14.45 -16.70
C LYS A 49 -6.48 13.78 -15.43
N THR A 50 -5.73 14.51 -14.60
CA THR A 50 -5.24 14.00 -13.30
C THR A 50 -6.22 14.37 -12.20
N HIS A 51 -6.63 13.37 -11.42
CA HIS A 51 -7.61 13.44 -10.35
C HIS A 51 -7.05 12.78 -9.09
N TYR A 52 -7.76 12.93 -7.97
CA TYR A 52 -7.49 12.18 -6.75
C TYR A 52 -8.33 10.92 -6.71
N LEU A 53 -7.74 9.82 -6.27
CA LEU A 53 -8.50 8.61 -5.99
C LEU A 53 -9.38 8.80 -4.75
N TYR A 54 -10.60 8.30 -4.78
CA TYR A 54 -11.46 8.32 -3.58
C TYR A 54 -12.30 7.05 -3.42
N LEU A 55 -12.83 6.95 -2.21
CA LEU A 55 -13.88 6.02 -1.82
C LEU A 55 -15.19 6.81 -1.75
N ALA A 56 -16.21 6.39 -2.50
CA ALA A 56 -17.46 7.14 -2.65
C ALA A 56 -18.58 6.46 -1.85
N PRO A 57 -19.32 7.15 -0.97
CA PRO A 57 -20.54 6.60 -0.43
C PRO A 57 -21.66 6.67 -1.49
N GLN A 58 -22.50 5.63 -1.56
CA GLN A 58 -23.52 5.52 -2.62
C GLN A 58 -24.54 6.69 -2.59
N ASN A 59 -24.81 7.24 -1.39
CA ASN A 59 -25.93 8.16 -1.15
C ASN A 59 -25.53 9.52 -0.53
N SER A 60 -24.25 9.90 -0.48
CA SER A 60 -23.86 11.22 0.08
C SER A 60 -22.62 11.82 -0.59
N GLY A 61 -22.56 13.15 -0.71
CA GLY A 61 -21.54 13.87 -1.48
C GLY A 61 -20.14 13.96 -0.87
N ILE A 62 -19.78 13.15 0.13
CA ILE A 62 -18.45 13.20 0.76
C ILE A 62 -17.57 12.06 0.22
N ASN A 63 -16.83 12.37 -0.85
CA ASN A 63 -15.80 11.50 -1.40
C ASN A 63 -14.57 11.51 -0.48
N SER A 64 -14.27 10.37 0.14
CA SER A 64 -13.10 10.23 1.00
C SER A 64 -11.87 9.99 0.14
N ARG A 65 -11.03 11.03 -0.02
CA ARG A 65 -9.79 10.92 -0.80
C ARG A 65 -8.87 9.90 -0.18
N LEU A 66 -8.40 8.97 -1.01
CA LEU A 66 -7.48 7.93 -0.61
C LEU A 66 -6.03 8.45 -0.67
N SER A 67 -5.30 8.13 0.38
CA SER A 67 -3.90 8.47 0.62
C SER A 67 -3.09 7.20 0.85
N SER A 68 -1.78 7.29 0.72
CA SER A 68 -0.84 6.19 1.05
C SER A 68 -1.17 4.86 0.36
N CYS A 69 -1.78 4.88 -0.83
CA CYS A 69 -2.16 3.67 -1.53
C CYS A 69 -0.93 2.86 -1.95
N ARG A 70 -0.94 1.56 -1.64
CA ARG A 70 0.15 0.65 -1.92
C ARG A 70 -0.35 -0.76 -2.21
N TYR A 71 0.25 -1.40 -3.20
CA TYR A 71 0.00 -2.81 -3.50
C TYR A 71 1.00 -3.71 -2.77
N ASN A 72 0.49 -4.64 -1.98
CA ASN A 72 1.29 -5.69 -1.35
C ASN A 72 1.16 -6.98 -2.14
N GLN A 73 2.26 -7.41 -2.76
CA GLN A 73 2.28 -8.61 -3.60
C GLN A 73 2.04 -9.90 -2.80
N ASN A 74 2.58 -10.01 -1.58
CA ASN A 74 2.45 -11.20 -0.74
C ASN A 74 1.00 -11.43 -0.29
N ASN A 75 0.31 -10.34 0.06
CA ASN A 75 -1.06 -10.37 0.56
C ASN A 75 -2.09 -10.25 -0.57
N LYS A 76 -1.65 -10.10 -1.83
CA LYS A 76 -2.50 -9.83 -3.01
C LYS A 76 -3.57 -8.78 -2.71
N ALA A 77 -3.15 -7.66 -2.15
CA ALA A 77 -4.08 -6.63 -1.68
C ALA A 77 -3.51 -5.23 -1.88
N VAL A 78 -4.40 -4.28 -2.14
CA VAL A 78 -4.10 -2.85 -2.17
C VAL A 78 -4.55 -2.26 -0.84
N TYR A 79 -3.66 -1.58 -0.15
CA TYR A 79 -3.95 -0.87 1.07
C TYR A 79 -3.97 0.62 0.78
N CYS A 80 -5.04 1.30 1.18
CA CYS A 80 -5.15 2.75 1.13
C CYS A 80 -5.61 3.27 2.49
N GLU A 81 -5.40 4.55 2.74
CA GLU A 81 -5.78 5.21 3.98
C GLU A 81 -6.61 6.45 3.68
N PHE A 82 -7.56 6.80 4.55
CA PHE A 82 -8.30 8.05 4.45
C PHE A 82 -8.68 8.54 5.85
N ARG A 83 -9.01 9.83 5.96
CA ARG A 83 -9.46 10.45 7.21
C ARG A 83 -10.93 10.83 7.10
N ASN A 84 -11.74 10.34 8.05
CA ASN A 84 -13.14 10.70 8.23
C ASN A 84 -13.53 10.44 9.69
N ASP A 85 -13.47 11.45 10.56
CA ASP A 85 -13.65 11.30 12.02
C ASP A 85 -12.74 10.21 12.66
N GLY A 86 -11.54 10.07 12.10
CA GLY A 86 -10.54 9.08 12.47
C GLY A 86 -9.67 8.69 11.27
N LEU A 87 -8.57 7.98 11.52
CA LEU A 87 -7.78 7.36 10.46
C LEU A 87 -8.36 5.98 10.14
N PHE A 88 -8.64 5.73 8.87
CA PHE A 88 -9.14 4.44 8.40
C PHE A 88 -8.17 3.86 7.38
N ARG A 89 -8.00 2.54 7.44
CA ARG A 89 -7.31 1.77 6.40
C ARG A 89 -8.32 0.91 5.66
N VAL A 90 -8.24 0.98 4.34
CA VAL A 90 -9.01 0.16 3.42
C VAL A 90 -8.08 -0.85 2.79
N LYS A 91 -8.45 -2.12 2.85
CA LYS A 91 -7.78 -3.22 2.19
C LYS A 91 -8.66 -3.72 1.06
N PHE A 92 -8.29 -3.44 -0.18
CA PHE A 92 -8.91 -4.01 -1.37
C PHE A 92 -8.23 -5.33 -1.72
N PHE A 93 -9.01 -6.39 -1.88
CA PHE A 93 -8.51 -7.70 -2.31
C PHE A 93 -8.37 -7.72 -3.83
N VAL A 94 -7.23 -8.22 -4.30
CA VAL A 94 -6.93 -8.37 -5.71
C VAL A 94 -7.19 -9.82 -6.12
N ASP A 95 -8.24 -10.04 -6.91
CA ASP A 95 -8.60 -11.38 -7.40
C ASP A 95 -7.59 -11.87 -8.43
N SER A 96 -7.27 -10.98 -9.37
CA SER A 96 -6.33 -11.24 -10.44
C SER A 96 -5.62 -9.96 -10.81
N LEU A 97 -4.43 -10.13 -11.34
CA LEU A 97 -3.69 -9.05 -11.98
C LEU A 97 -3.24 -9.53 -13.36
N THR A 98 -3.38 -8.65 -14.34
CA THR A 98 -2.85 -8.86 -15.69
C THR A 98 -1.70 -7.89 -15.86
N THR A 99 -0.50 -8.42 -16.08
CA THR A 99 0.71 -7.61 -16.22
C THR A 99 1.49 -8.04 -17.45
N ASN A 100 2.07 -7.06 -18.15
CA ASN A 100 3.00 -7.33 -19.25
C ASN A 100 4.46 -7.41 -18.77
N CYS A 101 4.70 -7.42 -17.46
CA CYS A 101 6.04 -7.46 -16.89
C CYS A 101 6.05 -8.16 -15.53
N ASN A 102 7.25 -8.39 -14.97
CA ASN A 102 7.37 -8.72 -13.55
C ASN A 102 7.14 -7.46 -12.71
N PHE A 103 5.95 -7.30 -12.14
CA PHE A 103 5.60 -6.23 -11.21
C PHE A 103 6.14 -6.57 -9.80
N ASP A 104 7.33 -6.06 -9.46
CA ASP A 104 8.16 -6.51 -8.32
C ASP A 104 8.81 -5.34 -7.52
N GLU A 105 9.75 -5.67 -6.64
CA GLU A 105 10.44 -4.70 -5.78
C GLU A 105 11.21 -3.60 -6.49
N LYS A 106 11.61 -3.77 -7.77
CA LYS A 106 12.41 -2.74 -8.45
C LYS A 106 11.66 -1.41 -8.56
N TYR A 107 10.32 -1.47 -8.57
CA TYR A 107 9.45 -0.30 -8.57
C TYR A 107 9.47 0.45 -7.22
N LEU A 108 9.88 -0.20 -6.13
CA LEU A 108 10.05 0.43 -4.80
C LEU A 108 11.28 1.34 -4.75
N LYS A 109 12.38 0.85 -5.33
CA LYS A 109 13.69 1.53 -5.25
C LYS A 109 13.75 2.74 -6.17
N ASN A 110 12.97 2.75 -7.25
CA ASN A 110 12.99 3.81 -8.24
C ASN A 110 11.59 4.38 -8.44
N LYS A 111 11.19 5.27 -7.52
CA LYS A 111 9.89 5.98 -7.55
C LYS A 111 9.61 6.69 -8.88
N ASN A 112 10.66 7.03 -9.65
CA ASN A 112 10.56 7.68 -10.96
C ASN A 112 10.15 6.71 -12.10
N GLN A 113 9.87 5.44 -11.78
CA GLN A 113 9.35 4.49 -12.76
C GLN A 113 7.83 4.58 -12.92
N PHE A 114 7.10 5.03 -11.89
CA PHE A 114 5.64 5.20 -12.00
C PHE A 114 5.30 6.37 -12.91
N SER A 115 4.38 6.13 -13.84
CA SER A 115 3.88 7.17 -14.74
C SER A 115 2.49 7.62 -14.33
N LYS A 116 1.56 6.70 -14.10
CA LYS A 116 0.18 7.02 -13.69
C LYS A 116 -0.57 5.80 -13.16
N VAL A 117 -1.64 6.06 -12.45
CA VAL A 117 -2.73 5.10 -12.17
C VAL A 117 -3.92 5.52 -13.01
N VAL A 118 -4.64 4.59 -13.63
CA VAL A 118 -5.81 4.86 -14.48
C VAL A 118 -7.01 4.12 -13.92
N THR A 119 -8.12 4.84 -13.76
CA THR A 119 -9.42 4.33 -13.29
C THR A 119 -10.51 4.78 -14.25
N PHE A 120 -11.68 4.15 -14.24
CA PHE A 120 -12.79 4.56 -15.10
C PHE A 120 -13.40 5.91 -14.68
N ASP A 121 -13.54 6.13 -13.37
CA ASP A 121 -14.38 7.21 -12.84
C ASP A 121 -13.88 7.69 -11.47
N GLU A 122 -12.56 7.81 -11.30
CA GLU A 122 -11.84 8.28 -10.08
C GLU A 122 -12.10 7.47 -8.79
N ARG A 123 -13.04 6.52 -8.81
CA ARG A 123 -13.44 5.67 -7.68
C ARG A 123 -12.65 4.37 -7.64
N MET A 124 -12.29 3.95 -6.43
CA MET A 124 -11.85 2.57 -6.21
C MET A 124 -13.03 1.63 -6.03
N LYS A 125 -14.03 2.03 -5.24
CA LYS A 125 -15.25 1.28 -4.86
C LYS A 125 -16.28 2.23 -4.25
N SER A 126 -17.53 1.75 -4.18
CA SER A 126 -18.62 2.41 -3.46
C SER A 126 -18.82 1.83 -2.05
N ILE A 127 -19.14 2.68 -1.07
CA ILE A 127 -19.46 2.30 0.33
C ILE A 127 -20.97 2.35 0.53
N TYR A 128 -21.52 1.32 1.18
CA TYR A 128 -22.89 1.32 1.71
C TYR A 128 -22.87 1.70 3.19
N ASN A 129 -23.92 2.39 3.64
CA ASN A 129 -24.04 2.95 5.00
C ASN A 129 -23.87 1.91 6.13
N ASP A 130 -23.98 0.62 5.82
CA ASP A 130 -24.02 -0.46 6.80
C ASP A 130 -22.69 -1.25 6.88
N GLY A 131 -21.64 -0.80 6.19
CA GLY A 131 -20.30 -1.40 6.28
C GLY A 131 -20.15 -2.78 5.63
N ILE A 132 -21.19 -3.28 4.93
CA ILE A 132 -21.19 -4.55 4.20
C ILE A 132 -21.40 -4.26 2.70
N GLU A 133 -20.52 -4.82 1.86
CA GLU A 133 -20.32 -4.51 0.45
C GLU A 133 -21.38 -5.09 -0.53
N TYR A 134 -21.45 -4.49 -1.73
CA TYR A 134 -21.92 -5.15 -2.95
C TYR A 134 -20.94 -4.96 -4.13
N TYR A 135 -21.01 -5.93 -5.06
CA TYR A 135 -20.12 -6.19 -6.18
C TYR A 135 -20.27 -5.20 -7.35
N THR A 136 -19.46 -4.15 -7.39
CA THR A 136 -18.98 -3.61 -8.67
C THR A 136 -17.60 -4.18 -8.94
N PHE A 137 -17.41 -4.85 -10.07
CA PHE A 137 -16.09 -5.26 -10.55
C PHE A 137 -15.31 -3.99 -10.91
N ASP A 138 -14.56 -3.46 -9.95
CA ASP A 138 -13.74 -2.29 -10.16
C ASP A 138 -12.32 -2.73 -10.53
N SER A 139 -11.84 -2.22 -11.65
CA SER A 139 -10.48 -2.47 -12.12
C SER A 139 -9.75 -1.15 -12.26
N PHE A 140 -8.45 -1.18 -12.00
CA PHE A 140 -7.59 -0.03 -12.23
C PHE A 140 -6.27 -0.48 -12.82
N THR A 141 -5.65 0.38 -13.61
CA THR A 141 -4.39 0.09 -14.28
C THR A 141 -3.28 0.97 -13.75
N VAL A 142 -2.21 0.36 -13.25
CA VAL A 142 -0.98 1.06 -12.89
C VAL A 142 -0.01 0.98 -14.06
N SER A 143 0.41 2.14 -14.53
CA SER A 143 1.41 2.28 -15.58
C SER A 143 2.72 2.79 -14.99
N THR A 144 3.79 2.21 -15.49
CA THR A 144 5.18 2.62 -15.28
C THR A 144 5.80 2.85 -16.66
N LYS A 145 7.03 3.38 -16.72
CA LYS A 145 7.76 3.57 -17.98
C LYS A 145 7.95 2.30 -18.81
N LYS A 146 7.87 1.12 -18.20
CA LYS A 146 8.17 -0.18 -18.83
C LYS A 146 7.08 -1.23 -18.65
N CYS A 147 6.02 -0.92 -17.91
CA CYS A 147 5.06 -1.93 -17.48
C CYS A 147 3.69 -1.34 -17.23
N THR A 148 2.67 -2.09 -17.59
CA THR A 148 1.27 -1.83 -17.29
C THR A 148 0.71 -3.04 -16.57
N THR A 149 0.16 -2.81 -15.39
CA THR A 149 -0.49 -3.85 -14.58
C THR A 149 -1.93 -3.42 -14.30
N THR A 150 -2.88 -4.24 -14.73
CA THR A 150 -4.30 -4.07 -14.45
C THR A 150 -4.67 -4.95 -13.27
N PHE A 151 -5.28 -4.35 -12.26
CA PHE A 151 -5.75 -5.01 -11.05
C PHE A 151 -7.26 -5.20 -11.14
N MET A 152 -7.74 -6.42 -10.90
CA MET A 152 -9.15 -6.70 -10.72
C MET A 152 -9.44 -6.82 -9.22
N LEU A 153 -10.35 -6.00 -8.71
CA LEU A 153 -10.73 -5.99 -7.30
C LEU A 153 -12.04 -6.74 -7.08
N SER A 154 -12.11 -7.54 -6.02
CA SER A 154 -13.37 -8.16 -5.57
C SER A 154 -14.05 -7.31 -4.51
N LEU A 155 -13.42 -7.28 -3.35
CA LEU A 155 -13.99 -6.89 -2.07
C LEU A 155 -12.99 -6.01 -1.32
N PHE A 156 -13.46 -5.23 -0.37
CA PHE A 156 -12.65 -4.41 0.51
C PHE A 156 -13.11 -4.49 1.96
N ILE A 157 -12.13 -4.44 2.86
CA ILE A 157 -12.37 -4.32 4.29
C ILE A 157 -11.88 -2.95 4.75
N MET A 158 -12.68 -2.28 5.56
CA MET A 158 -12.31 -1.05 6.21
C MET A 158 -12.04 -1.30 7.70
N THR A 159 -10.97 -0.72 8.22
CA THR A 159 -10.60 -0.84 9.62
C THR A 159 -10.20 0.53 10.15
N LYS A 160 -10.80 0.94 11.27
CA LYS A 160 -10.37 2.14 12.00
C LYS A 160 -9.01 1.86 12.63
N ILE A 161 -8.05 2.74 12.41
CA ILE A 161 -6.77 2.74 13.08
C ILE A 161 -6.94 3.69 14.26
N GLU A 162 -6.88 3.17 15.48
CA GLU A 162 -6.79 3.99 16.69
C GLU A 162 -5.39 4.60 16.75
N ASP A 163 -5.34 5.92 16.91
CA ASP A 163 -4.11 6.66 17.21
C ASP A 163 -3.74 6.48 18.70
#